data_AF-A0A932ECN0-F1
#
_entry.id   AF-A0A932ECN0-F1
#
_cell.length_a   1.000
_cell.length_b   1.000
_cell.length_c   1.000
_cell.angle_alpha   90.00
_cell.angle_beta   90.00
_cell.angle_gamma   90.00
#
_symmetry.space_group_name_H-M   'P 1'
#
loop_
_entity.id
_entity.type
_entity.pdbx_description
1 polymer ?
#
loop_
_entity_poly.entity_id
_entity_poly.type
_entity_poly.pdbx_seq_one_letter_code
_entity_poly.pdbx_strand_id
1 'polypeptide(L)'
;MEAGKMVDKLKEIFKLLSLNRQLESFVKDDEIAILATDNKTLLSTISSQLVFPINLEIEKIFEYKSSLKDDFVSFEPIETLIQDLSQRDAVVSLNHIGFCYKTDSQTQERQTLTNNVSDSNWHLYEENSNDQAKWYFIGNTDYWNDPLIELLPVTDTSDKWLPYWLPHIHVDIDTKLTCEEIESITKRIFNKSNVVPFRVTAIDNIVYTIRLRLGIVSGVNIDLDLSTNSRNVQVQRQILLKKII
;
A
#
# COMPACT_ATOMS: atom_id res chain seq x y z
N MET A 1 22.12 4.09 1.47
CA MET A 1 22.03 4.17 0.00
C MET A 1 20.54 4.09 -0.32
N GLU A 2 19.97 5.10 -0.99
CA GLU A 2 18.54 5.41 -1.27
C GLU A 2 17.45 4.47 -0.71
N ALA A 3 17.43 3.19 -1.11
CA ALA A 3 16.54 2.18 -0.55
C ALA A 3 16.47 2.18 0.99
N GLY A 4 17.61 2.32 1.68
CA GLY A 4 17.64 2.35 3.13
C GLY A 4 16.88 3.52 3.75
N LYS A 5 16.91 4.71 3.13
CA LYS A 5 16.13 5.87 3.62
C LYS A 5 14.63 5.64 3.48
N MET A 6 14.22 5.03 2.38
CA MET A 6 12.83 4.64 2.15
C MET A 6 12.39 3.59 3.18
N VAL A 7 13.20 2.56 3.42
CA VAL A 7 12.90 1.54 4.42
C VAL A 7 12.80 2.14 5.82
N ASP A 8 13.72 3.02 6.20
CA ASP A 8 13.66 3.71 7.49
C ASP A 8 12.34 4.50 7.63
N LYS A 9 11.90 5.18 6.57
CA LYS A 9 10.63 5.91 6.56
C LYS A 9 9.42 5.00 6.67
N LEU A 10 9.39 3.89 5.94
CA LEU A 10 8.34 2.88 6.09
C LEU A 10 8.32 2.31 7.52
N LYS A 11 9.49 2.09 8.12
CA LYS A 11 9.56 1.62 9.50
C LYS A 11 8.91 2.59 10.47
N GLU A 12 9.18 3.87 10.33
CA GLU A 12 8.54 4.91 11.16
C GLU A 12 7.02 4.91 10.96
N ILE A 13 6.53 4.78 9.71
CA ILE A 13 5.08 4.67 9.43
C ILE A 13 4.49 3.43 10.12
N PHE A 14 5.06 2.24 9.94
CA PHE A 14 4.52 1.02 10.55
C PHE A 14 4.55 1.04 12.08
N LYS A 15 5.57 1.66 12.69
CA LYS A 15 5.61 1.90 14.15
C LYS A 15 4.47 2.80 14.62
N LEU A 16 4.02 3.76 13.80
CA LEU A 16 2.84 4.56 14.13
C LEU A 16 1.54 3.79 13.90
N LEU A 17 1.46 2.99 12.83
CA LEU A 17 0.29 2.16 12.56
C LEU A 17 0.05 1.14 13.67
N SER A 18 1.11 0.57 14.27
CA SER A 18 1.00 -0.39 15.37
C SER A 18 0.43 0.20 16.68
N LEU A 19 0.25 1.52 16.76
CA LEU A 19 -0.53 2.16 17.83
C LEU A 19 -2.03 1.79 17.76
N ASN A 20 -2.50 1.28 16.61
CA ASN A 20 -3.83 0.72 16.44
C ASN A 20 -3.77 -0.81 16.41
N ARG A 21 -4.51 -1.47 17.32
CA ARG A 21 -4.58 -2.94 17.43
C ARG A 21 -5.01 -3.67 16.15
N GLN A 22 -5.80 -3.03 15.28
CA GLN A 22 -6.27 -3.65 14.02
C GLN A 22 -5.23 -3.56 12.90
N LEU A 23 -4.17 -2.77 13.11
CA LEU A 23 -3.03 -2.60 12.21
C LEU A 23 -1.76 -3.19 12.82
N GLU A 24 -1.91 -4.02 13.86
CA GLU A 24 -0.79 -4.52 14.64
C GLU A 24 0.11 -5.38 13.75
N SER A 25 1.20 -4.79 13.27
CA SER A 25 2.38 -5.52 12.82
C SER A 25 3.14 -5.99 14.05
N PHE A 26 3.78 -7.14 13.98
CA PHE A 26 4.74 -7.53 15.01
C PHE A 26 5.93 -6.56 14.94
N VAL A 27 6.05 -5.69 15.95
CA VAL A 27 7.17 -4.77 16.11
C VAL A 27 8.06 -5.30 17.22
N LYS A 28 9.29 -5.67 16.88
CA LYS A 28 10.32 -6.00 17.87
C LYS A 28 11.54 -5.14 17.58
N ASP A 29 11.86 -4.26 18.52
CA ASP A 29 12.96 -3.29 18.40
C ASP A 29 12.81 -2.41 17.13
N ASP A 30 13.71 -2.57 16.16
CA ASP A 30 13.71 -1.88 14.87
C ASP A 30 13.24 -2.75 13.69
N GLU A 31 12.74 -3.95 13.99
CA GLU A 31 12.16 -4.85 13.01
C GLU A 31 10.64 -4.75 13.04
N ILE A 32 10.08 -4.58 11.85
CA ILE A 32 8.66 -4.72 11.59
C ILE A 32 8.45 -6.00 10.81
N ALA A 33 7.47 -6.78 11.23
CA ALA A 33 6.96 -7.91 10.50
C ALA A 33 5.43 -7.80 10.40
N ILE A 34 4.92 -7.94 9.19
CA ILE A 34 3.51 -8.00 8.89
C ILE A 34 3.16 -9.47 8.71
N LEU A 35 2.24 -9.93 9.56
CA LEU A 35 1.87 -11.32 9.65
C LEU A 35 0.48 -11.53 9.06
N ALA A 36 0.29 -12.65 8.38
CA ALA A 36 -1.02 -13.20 8.07
C ALA A 36 -1.59 -13.92 9.31
N THR A 37 -2.89 -14.21 9.31
CA THR A 37 -3.58 -14.90 10.42
C THR A 37 -2.97 -16.27 10.74
N ASP A 38 -2.36 -16.94 9.76
CA ASP A 38 -1.65 -18.22 9.94
C ASP A 38 -0.21 -18.08 10.49
N ASN A 39 0.17 -16.87 10.96
CA ASN A 39 1.50 -16.48 11.45
C ASN A 39 2.61 -16.53 10.40
N LYS A 40 2.29 -16.59 9.11
CA LYS A 40 3.31 -16.41 8.07
C LYS A 40 3.65 -14.94 7.90
N THR A 41 4.94 -14.65 7.75
CA THR A 41 5.44 -13.30 7.48
C THR A 41 5.23 -12.94 6.01
N LEU A 42 4.42 -11.92 5.76
CA LEU A 42 4.15 -11.38 4.43
C LEU A 42 5.16 -10.30 4.01
N LEU A 43 5.64 -9.54 4.99
CA LEU A 43 6.67 -8.53 4.84
C LEU A 43 7.43 -8.46 6.15
N SER A 44 8.74 -8.38 6.10
CA SER A 44 9.52 -7.91 7.24
C SER A 44 10.58 -6.91 6.83
N THR A 45 11.25 -6.35 7.83
CA THR A 45 12.42 -5.51 7.61
C THR A 45 13.61 -6.09 8.33
N ILE A 46 14.75 -6.20 7.63
CA ILE A 46 16.03 -6.58 8.23
C ILE A 46 17.02 -5.48 7.91
N SER A 47 17.55 -4.81 8.94
CA SER A 47 18.39 -3.62 8.76
C SER A 47 17.71 -2.59 7.84
N SER A 48 18.27 -2.28 6.68
CA SER A 48 17.78 -1.30 5.71
C SER A 48 17.07 -1.92 4.49
N GLN A 49 16.60 -3.16 4.61
CA GLN A 49 15.95 -3.92 3.53
C GLN A 49 14.51 -4.31 3.90
N LEU A 50 13.63 -4.30 2.89
CA LEU A 50 12.35 -5.01 2.93
C LEU A 50 12.63 -6.46 2.55
N VAL A 51 12.05 -7.38 3.30
CA VAL A 51 12.17 -8.81 3.07
C VAL A 51 10.77 -9.35 2.81
N PHE A 52 10.63 -9.99 1.66
CA PHE A 52 9.39 -10.60 1.21
C PHE A 52 9.52 -12.12 1.29
N PRO A 53 8.40 -12.85 1.40
CA PRO A 53 8.43 -14.31 1.45
C PRO A 53 8.71 -14.96 0.09
N ILE A 54 8.73 -14.17 -0.97
CA ILE A 54 9.15 -14.58 -2.30
C ILE A 54 10.23 -13.61 -2.78
N ASN A 55 11.02 -14.00 -3.78
CA ASN A 55 11.99 -13.12 -4.38
C ASN A 55 11.27 -12.00 -5.15
N LEU A 56 11.21 -10.79 -4.59
CA LEU A 56 10.71 -9.60 -5.27
C LEU A 56 11.87 -8.65 -5.55
N GLU A 57 12.01 -8.26 -6.81
CA GLU A 57 13.00 -7.27 -7.26
C GLU A 57 12.49 -5.86 -6.96
N ILE A 58 12.34 -5.54 -5.67
CA ILE A 58 11.75 -4.27 -5.22
C ILE A 58 12.60 -3.06 -5.63
N GLU A 59 13.89 -3.28 -5.91
CA GLU A 59 14.81 -2.27 -6.40
C GLU A 59 14.34 -1.60 -7.69
N LYS A 60 13.51 -2.29 -8.50
CA LYS A 60 12.86 -1.72 -9.70
C LYS A 60 12.10 -0.43 -9.42
N ILE A 61 11.58 -0.27 -8.20
CA ILE A 61 10.86 0.95 -7.81
C ILE A 61 11.77 2.20 -7.84
N PHE A 62 13.08 2.03 -7.71
CA PHE A 62 14.05 3.12 -7.73
C PHE A 62 14.64 3.39 -9.12
N GLU A 63 14.38 2.54 -10.11
CA GLU A 63 14.89 2.72 -11.48
C GLU A 63 14.21 3.89 -12.20
N TYR A 64 12.91 4.08 -11.94
CA TYR A 64 12.14 5.20 -12.46
C TYR A 64 11.70 6.10 -11.31
N LYS A 65 12.48 7.16 -11.01
CA LYS A 65 12.17 8.09 -9.90
C LYS A 65 11.14 9.14 -10.30
N SER A 66 10.36 9.58 -9.33
CA SER A 66 9.53 10.79 -9.45
C SER A 66 10.39 11.99 -9.81
N SER A 67 9.87 12.86 -10.68
CA SER A 67 10.51 14.13 -11.04
C SER A 67 10.28 15.23 -10.00
N LEU A 68 9.41 14.98 -9.02
CA LEU A 68 9.15 15.87 -7.90
C LEU A 68 10.31 15.78 -6.88
N LYS A 69 10.50 16.82 -6.08
CA LYS A 69 11.58 16.87 -5.09
C LYS A 69 11.21 16.04 -3.86
N ASP A 70 12.20 15.39 -3.26
CA ASP A 70 12.07 14.76 -1.96
C ASP A 70 11.53 15.76 -0.93
N ASP A 71 10.40 15.39 -0.34
CA ASP A 71 9.72 16.06 0.75
C ASP A 71 8.99 15.02 1.59
N PHE A 72 8.70 15.30 2.85
CA PHE A 72 7.89 14.39 3.64
C PHE A 72 7.19 15.16 4.74
N VAL A 73 5.92 14.88 4.96
CA VAL A 73 5.16 15.44 6.07
C VAL A 73 5.80 15.05 7.40
N SER A 74 5.68 15.89 8.42
CA SER A 74 6.08 15.49 9.77
C SER A 74 5.25 14.28 10.23
N PHE A 75 5.80 13.49 11.14
CA PHE A 75 5.10 12.31 11.68
C PHE A 75 3.95 12.66 12.63
N GLU A 76 3.97 13.82 13.28
CA GLU A 76 2.94 14.26 14.21
C GLU A 76 1.51 14.24 13.60
N PRO A 77 1.26 14.77 12.38
CA PRO A 77 -0.01 14.60 11.69
C PRO A 77 -0.40 13.14 11.42
N ILE A 78 0.56 12.27 11.08
CA ILE A 78 0.31 10.84 10.83
C ILE A 78 -0.11 10.16 12.13
N GLU A 79 0.65 10.38 13.22
CA GLU A 79 0.32 9.87 14.55
C GLU A 79 -1.07 10.35 15.00
N THR A 80 -1.36 11.63 14.83
CA THR A 80 -2.67 12.22 15.17
C THR A 80 -3.80 11.58 14.38
N LEU A 81 -3.58 11.28 13.09
CA LEU A 81 -4.55 10.57 12.26
C LEU A 81 -4.80 9.16 12.81
N ILE A 82 -3.76 8.38 13.10
CA ILE A 82 -3.91 7.01 13.62
C ILE A 82 -4.59 7.01 14.99
N GLN A 83 -4.29 7.98 15.85
CA GLN A 83 -4.98 8.14 17.14
C GLN A 83 -6.46 8.48 16.95
N ASP A 84 -6.81 9.41 16.05
CA ASP A 84 -8.21 9.76 15.77
C ASP A 84 -9.00 8.56 15.20
N LEU A 85 -8.40 7.80 14.27
CA LEU A 85 -8.98 6.58 13.73
C LEU A 85 -9.19 5.51 14.81
N SER A 86 -8.22 5.37 15.73
CA SER A 86 -8.31 4.45 16.87
C SER A 86 -9.41 4.83 17.85
N GLN A 87 -9.51 6.11 18.22
CA GLN A 87 -10.51 6.62 19.16
C GLN A 87 -11.95 6.46 18.63
N ARG A 88 -12.11 6.48 17.31
CA ARG A 88 -13.40 6.26 16.64
C ARG A 88 -13.75 4.78 16.44
N ASP A 89 -12.84 3.85 16.77
CA ASP A 89 -12.94 2.44 16.35
C ASP A 89 -13.20 2.32 14.83
N ALA A 90 -12.58 3.21 14.05
CA ALA A 90 -12.85 3.37 12.63
C ALA A 90 -12.09 2.37 11.76
N VAL A 91 -10.95 1.86 12.22
CA VAL A 91 -10.12 0.93 11.45
C VAL A 91 -10.75 -0.46 11.42
N VAL A 92 -10.78 -1.08 10.25
CA VAL A 92 -11.19 -2.47 10.04
C VAL A 92 -9.97 -3.39 9.96
N SER A 93 -9.05 -3.12 9.04
CA SER A 93 -7.86 -3.95 8.79
C SER A 93 -6.80 -3.19 7.99
N LEU A 94 -5.56 -3.68 8.05
CA LEU A 94 -4.55 -3.39 7.04
C LEU A 94 -4.90 -4.21 5.78
N ASN A 95 -5.28 -3.55 4.69
CA ASN A 95 -5.73 -4.23 3.48
C ASN A 95 -4.54 -4.80 2.68
N HIS A 96 -3.64 -3.91 2.26
CA HIS A 96 -2.44 -4.29 1.53
C HIS A 96 -1.36 -3.22 1.63
N ILE A 97 -0.15 -3.61 1.25
CA ILE A 97 0.93 -2.67 0.92
C ILE A 97 1.19 -2.79 -0.56
N GLY A 98 1.03 -1.70 -1.27
CA GLY A 98 1.19 -1.68 -2.71
C GLY A 98 2.48 -1.05 -3.16
N PHE A 99 3.00 -1.58 -4.27
CA PHE A 99 4.22 -1.12 -4.93
C PHE A 99 3.91 -0.93 -6.41
N CYS A 100 4.00 0.32 -6.86
CA CYS A 100 3.80 0.69 -8.24
C CYS A 100 5.12 1.11 -8.87
N TYR A 101 5.49 0.45 -9.96
CA TYR A 101 6.79 0.60 -10.59
C TYR A 101 6.69 0.43 -12.09
N LYS A 102 7.67 1.01 -12.79
CA LYS A 102 7.74 0.91 -14.24
C LYS A 102 8.28 -0.47 -14.64
N THR A 103 7.70 -1.07 -15.67
CA THR A 103 8.23 -2.27 -16.32
C THR A 103 8.19 -2.12 -17.83
N ASP A 104 9.04 -2.87 -18.53
CA ASP A 104 9.02 -2.95 -19.98
C ASP A 104 7.90 -3.86 -20.50
N SER A 105 7.44 -4.83 -19.69
CA SER A 105 6.42 -5.80 -20.08
C SER A 105 5.66 -6.37 -18.90
N GLN A 106 4.35 -6.05 -18.81
CA GLN A 106 3.45 -6.66 -17.82
C GLN A 106 3.34 -8.18 -17.98
N THR A 107 3.46 -8.71 -19.21
CA THR A 107 3.42 -10.16 -19.47
C THR A 107 4.65 -10.85 -18.90
N GLN A 108 5.83 -10.26 -19.10
CA GLN A 108 7.07 -10.80 -18.53
C GLN A 108 7.06 -10.70 -17.02
N GLU A 109 6.61 -9.57 -16.47
CA GLU A 109 6.49 -9.39 -15.02
C GLU A 109 5.56 -10.44 -14.41
N ARG A 110 4.40 -10.72 -15.04
CA ARG A 110 3.50 -11.80 -14.62
C ARG A 110 4.22 -13.14 -14.53
N GLN A 111 5.02 -13.48 -15.55
CA GLN A 111 5.74 -14.75 -15.58
C GLN A 111 6.79 -14.81 -14.46
N THR A 112 7.54 -13.73 -14.24
CA THR A 112 8.49 -13.62 -13.14
C THR A 112 7.81 -13.82 -11.79
N LEU A 113 6.71 -13.13 -11.53
CA LEU A 113 5.93 -13.28 -10.29
C LEU A 113 5.40 -14.70 -10.12
N THR A 114 4.86 -15.30 -11.19
CA THR A 114 4.36 -16.68 -11.18
C THR A 114 5.48 -17.65 -10.79
N ASN A 115 6.67 -17.51 -11.38
CA ASN A 115 7.82 -18.36 -11.07
C ASN A 115 8.26 -18.17 -9.61
N ASN A 116 8.33 -16.93 -9.13
CA ASN A 116 8.77 -16.63 -7.77
C ASN A 116 7.78 -17.12 -6.69
N VAL A 117 6.49 -17.19 -7.01
CA VAL A 117 5.45 -17.71 -6.11
C VAL A 117 5.34 -19.23 -6.16
N SER A 118 5.62 -19.86 -7.30
CA SER A 118 5.39 -21.31 -7.53
C SER A 118 6.07 -22.22 -6.50
N ASP A 119 7.23 -21.82 -5.99
CA ASP A 119 8.00 -22.59 -4.99
C ASP A 119 7.73 -22.14 -3.54
N SER A 120 6.70 -21.32 -3.33
CA SER A 120 6.35 -20.74 -2.03
C SER A 120 5.02 -21.28 -1.47
N ASN A 121 4.73 -21.00 -0.20
CA ASN A 121 3.43 -21.30 0.42
C ASN A 121 2.42 -20.14 0.28
N TRP A 122 2.63 -19.29 -0.72
CA TRP A 122 1.80 -18.12 -1.01
C TRP A 122 1.08 -18.29 -2.35
N HIS A 123 0.07 -17.46 -2.54
CA HIS A 123 -0.74 -17.46 -3.76
C HIS A 123 -0.58 -16.14 -4.49
N LEU A 124 -0.70 -16.21 -5.82
CA LEU A 124 -0.70 -15.07 -6.71
C LEU A 124 -2.10 -14.87 -7.25
N TYR A 125 -2.62 -13.66 -7.11
CA TYR A 125 -3.92 -13.27 -7.64
C TYR A 125 -3.75 -12.13 -8.65
N GLU A 126 -4.70 -12.03 -9.58
CA GLU A 126 -4.82 -10.95 -10.54
C GLU A 126 -6.20 -10.30 -10.39
N GLU A 127 -6.22 -8.97 -10.37
CA GLU A 127 -7.42 -8.17 -10.56
C GLU A 127 -7.35 -7.49 -11.93
N ASN A 128 -8.44 -7.58 -12.68
CA ASN A 128 -8.59 -6.82 -13.92
C ASN A 128 -9.04 -5.41 -13.57
N SER A 129 -8.29 -4.39 -13.97
CA SER A 129 -8.71 -2.99 -13.85
C SER A 129 -9.27 -2.45 -15.16
N ASN A 130 -10.05 -1.37 -15.05
CA ASN A 130 -10.73 -0.75 -16.20
C ASN A 130 -9.77 -0.03 -17.15
N ASP A 131 -8.55 0.27 -16.71
CA ASP A 131 -7.51 1.02 -17.43
C ASP A 131 -6.49 0.12 -18.15
N GLN A 132 -6.80 -1.17 -18.34
CA GLN A 132 -5.89 -2.18 -18.89
C GLN A 132 -4.64 -2.44 -18.04
N ALA A 133 -4.51 -1.82 -16.86
CA ALA A 133 -3.48 -2.20 -15.92
C ALA A 133 -3.74 -3.61 -15.37
N LYS A 134 -2.68 -4.25 -14.91
CA LYS A 134 -2.75 -5.56 -14.25
C LYS A 134 -2.28 -5.40 -12.83
N TRP A 135 -3.17 -5.69 -11.91
CA TRP A 135 -2.92 -5.56 -10.49
C TRP A 135 -2.69 -6.96 -9.96
N TYR A 136 -1.50 -7.19 -9.40
CA TYR A 136 -1.13 -8.49 -8.86
C TYR A 136 -1.12 -8.43 -7.35
N PHE A 137 -1.63 -9.47 -6.71
CA PHE A 137 -1.64 -9.58 -5.26
C PHE A 137 -0.97 -10.88 -4.82
N ILE A 138 -0.08 -10.79 -3.84
CA ILE A 138 0.56 -11.93 -3.19
C ILE A 138 0.04 -12.02 -1.77
N GLY A 139 -0.44 -13.20 -1.38
CA GLY A 139 -0.93 -13.42 -0.02
C GLY A 139 -1.82 -14.65 0.09
N ASN A 140 -2.67 -14.68 1.12
CA ASN A 140 -3.72 -15.67 1.28
C ASN A 140 -5.08 -14.96 1.40
N THR A 141 -6.07 -15.38 0.61
CA THR A 141 -7.43 -14.82 0.62
C THR A 141 -8.44 -15.68 1.39
N ASP A 142 -8.02 -16.84 1.94
CA ASP A 142 -8.84 -17.68 2.82
C ASP A 142 -9.37 -16.86 4.01
N TYR A 143 -8.51 -15.97 4.55
CA TYR A 143 -8.87 -14.95 5.54
C TYR A 143 -8.98 -13.60 4.84
N TRP A 144 -10.21 -13.12 4.64
CA TRP A 144 -10.47 -11.90 3.87
C TRP A 144 -9.88 -10.62 4.51
N ASN A 145 -9.47 -10.66 5.77
CA ASN A 145 -8.88 -9.54 6.50
C ASN A 145 -7.33 -9.59 6.57
N ASP A 146 -6.69 -10.63 6.03
CA ASP A 146 -5.22 -10.74 6.04
C ASP A 146 -4.58 -9.73 5.09
N PRO A 147 -3.50 -9.02 5.43
CA PRO A 147 -2.89 -8.11 4.48
C PRO A 147 -2.39 -8.84 3.20
N LEU A 148 -2.38 -8.14 2.07
CA LEU A 148 -1.76 -8.61 0.81
C LEU A 148 -0.57 -7.72 0.44
N ILE A 149 0.34 -8.22 -0.39
CA ILE A 149 1.28 -7.38 -1.14
C ILE A 149 0.67 -7.12 -2.50
N GLU A 150 0.48 -5.85 -2.84
CA GLU A 150 -0.01 -5.43 -4.14
C GLU A 150 1.17 -4.98 -5.02
N LEU A 151 1.18 -5.41 -6.27
CA LEU A 151 2.18 -5.05 -7.27
C LEU A 151 1.48 -4.51 -8.51
N LEU A 152 1.79 -3.24 -8.83
CA LEU A 152 1.26 -2.51 -9.99
C LEU A 152 2.39 -2.23 -10.99
N PRO A 153 2.74 -3.20 -11.85
CA PRO A 153 3.69 -2.97 -12.93
C PRO A 153 3.03 -2.18 -14.07
N VAL A 154 3.65 -1.05 -14.42
CA VAL A 154 3.12 -0.13 -15.44
C VAL A 154 4.08 -0.03 -16.62
N THR A 155 3.52 -0.18 -17.83
CA THR A 155 4.24 -0.01 -19.10
C THR A 155 3.97 1.35 -19.74
N ASP A 156 2.74 1.87 -19.64
CA ASP A 156 2.37 3.16 -20.21
C ASP A 156 2.66 4.29 -19.23
N THR A 157 3.58 5.17 -19.61
CA THR A 157 3.97 6.34 -18.82
C THR A 157 3.46 7.65 -19.42
N SER A 158 2.44 7.61 -20.27
CA SER A 158 1.90 8.80 -20.94
C SER A 158 0.92 9.62 -20.08
N ASP A 159 0.56 9.14 -18.90
CA ASP A 159 -0.32 9.85 -17.97
C ASP A 159 0.31 11.18 -17.48
N LYS A 160 -0.45 12.27 -17.55
CA LYS A 160 -0.04 13.58 -17.03
C LYS A 160 0.18 13.59 -15.51
N TRP A 161 -0.44 12.66 -14.79
CA TRP A 161 -0.28 12.50 -13.34
C TRP A 161 0.87 11.57 -12.98
N LEU A 162 1.61 11.04 -13.95
CA LEU A 162 2.70 10.10 -13.72
C LEU A 162 3.68 10.51 -12.61
N PRO A 163 4.16 11.78 -12.51
CA PRO A 163 5.07 12.16 -11.41
C PRO A 163 4.48 11.99 -10.02
N TYR A 164 3.14 12.05 -9.94
CA TYR A 164 2.34 11.99 -8.74
C TYR A 164 2.01 10.55 -8.32
N TRP A 165 2.16 9.55 -9.18
CA TRP A 165 1.83 8.18 -8.83
C TRP A 165 2.86 7.14 -9.28
N LEU A 166 3.81 7.44 -10.15
CA LEU A 166 4.89 6.51 -10.52
C LEU A 166 6.26 7.11 -10.17
N PRO A 167 7.09 6.42 -9.37
CA PRO A 167 6.81 5.20 -8.62
C PRO A 167 6.11 5.54 -7.30
N HIS A 168 5.36 4.60 -6.72
CA HIS A 168 4.81 4.79 -5.38
C HIS A 168 4.81 3.53 -4.53
N ILE A 169 4.87 3.73 -3.22
CA ILE A 169 4.52 2.75 -2.20
C ILE A 169 3.32 3.31 -1.45
N HIS A 170 2.29 2.50 -1.26
CA HIS A 170 1.14 2.87 -0.42
C HIS A 170 0.85 1.83 0.63
N VAL A 171 0.35 2.31 1.77
CA VAL A 171 -0.25 1.47 2.80
C VAL A 171 -1.75 1.69 2.76
N ASP A 172 -2.54 0.67 2.44
CA ASP A 172 -4.00 0.75 2.33
C ASP A 172 -4.68 0.20 3.59
N ILE A 173 -5.51 1.04 4.21
CA ILE A 173 -6.22 0.74 5.44
C ILE A 173 -7.73 0.78 5.16
N ASP A 174 -8.41 -0.30 5.51
CA ASP A 174 -9.87 -0.34 5.47
C ASP A 174 -10.46 0.38 6.68
N THR A 175 -11.47 1.21 6.43
CA THR A 175 -12.15 1.96 7.48
C THR A 175 -13.67 1.82 7.41
N LYS A 176 -14.33 2.13 8.53
CA LYS A 176 -15.80 2.25 8.63
C LYS A 176 -16.31 3.63 8.19
N LEU A 177 -15.43 4.51 7.74
CA LEU A 177 -15.73 5.92 7.47
C LEU A 177 -16.27 6.12 6.06
N THR A 178 -17.08 7.18 5.88
CA THR A 178 -17.44 7.66 4.54
C THR A 178 -16.32 8.48 3.91
N CYS A 179 -16.42 8.72 2.61
CA CYS A 179 -15.54 9.62 1.86
C CYS A 179 -15.43 11.01 2.54
N GLU A 180 -16.56 11.60 2.91
CA GLU A 180 -16.65 12.95 3.49
C GLU A 180 -16.01 13.00 4.89
N GLU A 181 -16.17 11.95 5.69
CA GLU A 181 -15.54 11.84 7.00
C GLU A 181 -14.02 11.79 6.88
N ILE A 182 -13.49 10.97 5.96
CA ILE A 182 -12.05 10.89 5.71
C ILE A 182 -11.53 12.25 5.26
N GLU A 183 -12.16 12.90 4.26
CA GLU A 183 -11.74 14.22 3.79
C GLU A 183 -11.75 15.28 4.90
N SER A 184 -12.77 15.26 5.76
CA SER A 184 -12.91 16.18 6.90
C SER A 184 -11.78 15.97 7.92
N ILE A 185 -11.52 14.72 8.29
CA ILE A 185 -10.43 14.36 9.21
C ILE A 185 -9.08 14.78 8.65
N THR A 186 -8.80 14.45 7.38
CA THR A 186 -7.56 14.83 6.70
C THR A 186 -7.39 16.35 6.70
N LYS A 187 -8.38 17.11 6.23
CA LYS A 187 -8.30 18.58 6.16
C LYS A 187 -8.03 19.21 7.53
N ARG A 188 -8.61 18.65 8.60
CA ARG A 188 -8.42 19.13 9.97
C ARG A 188 -7.01 18.83 10.48
N ILE A 189 -6.52 17.60 10.31
CA ILE A 189 -5.23 17.14 10.87
C ILE A 189 -4.04 17.66 10.07
N PHE A 190 -4.17 17.68 8.74
CA PHE A 190 -3.11 18.05 7.82
C PHE A 190 -3.16 19.51 7.37
N ASN A 191 -3.92 20.38 8.07
CA ASN A 191 -4.16 21.78 7.70
C ASN A 191 -2.89 22.66 7.55
N LYS A 192 -1.77 22.24 8.14
CA LYS A 192 -0.45 22.91 8.07
C LYS A 192 0.54 22.19 7.14
N SER A 193 0.08 21.22 6.37
CA SER A 193 0.88 20.43 5.43
C SER A 193 0.33 20.53 4.02
N ASN A 194 1.08 20.00 3.05
CA ASN A 194 0.65 19.93 1.65
C ASN A 194 -0.16 18.66 1.32
N VAL A 195 -0.54 17.87 2.33
CA VAL A 195 -1.30 16.64 2.14
C VAL A 195 -2.75 16.98 1.81
N VAL A 196 -3.18 16.61 0.60
CA VAL A 196 -4.55 16.83 0.10
C VAL A 196 -5.19 15.47 -0.16
N PRO A 197 -6.42 15.21 0.32
CA PRO A 197 -7.11 13.96 0.05
C PRO A 197 -7.45 13.85 -1.44
N PHE A 198 -7.04 12.75 -2.06
CA PHE A 198 -7.31 12.45 -3.46
C PHE A 198 -8.21 11.21 -3.59
N ARG A 199 -9.30 11.31 -4.36
CA ARG A 199 -10.23 10.20 -4.58
C ARG A 199 -9.65 9.28 -5.67
N VAL A 200 -9.16 8.10 -5.30
CA VAL A 200 -8.44 7.19 -6.23
C VAL A 200 -9.40 6.34 -7.05
N THR A 201 -10.34 5.69 -6.37
CA THR A 201 -11.23 4.71 -7.00
C THR A 201 -12.66 5.20 -6.90
N ALA A 202 -13.19 5.67 -8.03
CA ALA A 202 -14.59 6.07 -8.16
C ALA A 202 -15.25 5.21 -9.26
N ILE A 203 -16.13 4.28 -8.87
CA ILE A 203 -16.93 3.48 -9.82
C ILE A 203 -18.39 3.88 -9.60
N ASP A 204 -19.07 4.28 -10.66
CA ASP A 204 -20.46 4.75 -10.61
C ASP A 204 -20.70 5.85 -9.56
N ASN A 205 -19.75 6.79 -9.43
CA ASN A 205 -19.70 7.87 -8.43
C ASN A 205 -19.55 7.43 -6.97
N ILE A 206 -19.31 6.15 -6.69
CA ILE A 206 -18.98 5.66 -5.35
C ILE A 206 -17.47 5.71 -5.17
N VAL A 207 -17.02 6.45 -4.15
CA VAL A 207 -15.60 6.56 -3.80
C VAL A 207 -15.22 5.45 -2.83
N TYR A 208 -14.29 4.59 -3.24
CA TYR A 208 -13.82 3.45 -2.45
C TYR A 208 -12.57 3.77 -1.64
N THR A 209 -11.73 4.70 -2.11
CA THR A 209 -10.44 4.98 -1.47
C THR A 209 -10.06 6.45 -1.61
N ILE A 210 -9.59 7.01 -0.50
CA ILE A 210 -8.96 8.32 -0.42
C ILE A 210 -7.47 8.14 -0.17
N ARG A 211 -6.65 8.65 -1.08
CA ARG A 211 -5.20 8.64 -0.99
C ARG A 211 -4.68 9.91 -0.38
N LEU A 212 -3.77 9.76 0.58
CA LEU A 212 -3.04 10.83 1.23
C LEU A 212 -1.56 10.69 0.87
N ARG A 213 -1.05 11.53 -0.02
CA ARG A 213 0.40 11.56 -0.26
C ARG A 213 1.10 12.16 0.95
N LEU A 214 1.93 11.36 1.60
CA LEU A 214 2.74 11.80 2.74
C LEU A 214 4.00 12.54 2.29
N GLY A 215 4.53 12.19 1.12
CA GLY A 215 5.63 12.88 0.47
C GLY A 215 6.41 11.98 -0.46
N ILE A 216 7.65 12.34 -0.75
CA ILE A 216 8.60 11.64 -1.60
C ILE A 216 9.89 11.35 -0.85
N VAL A 217 10.31 10.09 -0.87
CA VAL A 217 11.55 9.64 -0.23
C VAL A 217 12.45 8.96 -1.27
N SER A 218 13.63 9.51 -1.51
CA SER A 218 14.58 9.00 -2.50
C SER A 218 13.96 8.82 -3.90
N GLY A 219 13.11 9.78 -4.30
CA GLY A 219 12.40 9.75 -5.58
C GLY A 219 11.21 8.79 -5.65
N VAL A 220 10.73 8.23 -4.53
CA VAL A 220 9.55 7.37 -4.48
C VAL A 220 8.42 8.05 -3.71
N ASN A 221 7.23 8.15 -4.32
CA ASN A 221 6.05 8.68 -3.63
C ASN A 221 5.63 7.70 -2.52
N ILE A 222 5.33 8.21 -1.34
CA ILE A 222 4.83 7.43 -0.21
C ILE A 222 3.43 7.92 0.12
N ASP A 223 2.47 7.02 0.01
CA ASP A 223 1.05 7.30 0.16
C ASP A 223 0.45 6.49 1.34
N LEU A 224 -0.55 7.07 1.98
CA LEU A 224 -1.43 6.38 2.93
C LEU A 224 -2.84 6.41 2.37
N ASP A 225 -3.36 5.23 2.06
CA ASP A 225 -4.69 5.06 1.48
C ASP A 225 -5.68 4.69 2.59
N LEU A 226 -6.77 5.45 2.65
CA LEU A 226 -7.88 5.21 3.57
C LEU A 226 -9.10 4.80 2.75
N SER A 227 -9.44 3.53 2.85
CA SER A 227 -10.58 2.95 2.14
C SER A 227 -11.88 3.19 2.90
N THR A 228 -12.91 3.58 2.17
CA THR A 228 -14.22 3.93 2.71
C THR A 228 -15.01 2.67 3.08
N ASN A 229 -16.06 2.83 3.88
CA ASN A 229 -17.01 1.77 4.18
C ASN A 229 -17.80 1.24 2.97
N SER A 230 -17.67 1.88 1.80
CA SER A 230 -18.25 1.39 0.55
C SER A 230 -17.39 0.28 -0.07
N ARG A 231 -16.11 0.15 0.33
CA ARG A 231 -15.24 -0.93 -0.15
C ARG A 231 -15.61 -2.25 0.53
N ASN A 232 -16.24 -3.12 -0.24
CA ASN A 232 -16.53 -4.49 0.20
C ASN A 232 -15.33 -5.40 -0.09
N VAL A 233 -14.33 -5.34 0.78
CA VAL A 233 -13.06 -6.08 0.65
C VAL A 233 -13.26 -7.58 0.60
N GLN A 234 -14.23 -8.10 1.37
CA GLN A 234 -14.55 -9.52 1.34
C GLN A 234 -15.00 -9.94 -0.08
N VAL A 235 -15.89 -9.16 -0.71
CA VAL A 235 -16.31 -9.40 -2.10
C VAL A 235 -15.13 -9.26 -3.06
N GLN A 236 -14.29 -8.23 -2.91
CA GLN A 236 -13.12 -8.06 -3.75
C GLN A 236 -12.23 -9.31 -3.72
N ARG A 237 -11.92 -9.81 -2.52
CA ARG A 237 -11.02 -10.96 -2.33
C ARG A 237 -11.60 -12.30 -2.73
N GLN A 238 -12.91 -12.49 -2.55
CA GLN A 238 -13.57 -13.77 -2.81
C GLN A 238 -14.13 -13.88 -4.23
N ILE A 239 -14.41 -12.75 -4.89
CA ILE A 239 -15.12 -12.72 -6.19
C ILE A 239 -14.28 -12.06 -7.28
N LEU A 240 -13.61 -10.94 -7.00
CA LEU A 240 -12.93 -10.16 -8.03
C LEU A 240 -11.49 -10.64 -8.26
N LEU A 241 -10.77 -11.00 -7.19
CA LEU A 241 -9.43 -11.56 -7.29
C LEU A 241 -9.44 -12.95 -7.91
N LYS A 242 -8.76 -13.11 -9.04
CA LYS A 242 -8.60 -14.40 -9.72
C LYS A 242 -7.28 -15.01 -9.35
N LYS A 243 -7.33 -16.18 -8.72
CA LYS A 243 -6.12 -16.95 -8.38
C LYS A 243 -5.42 -17.44 -9.67
N ILE A 244 -4.13 -17.15 -9.78
CA ILE A 244 -3.24 -17.66 -10.81
C ILE A 244 -2.57 -18.95 -10.33
N ILE A 245 -2.00 -18.93 -9.11
CA ILE A 245 -1.33 -20.04 -8.41
C ILE A 245 -1.66 -19.99 -6.92
#